data_AF-A0A955P4V8-F1
#
_entry.id   AF-A0A955P4V8-F1
#
_cell.length_a   1.000
_cell.length_b   1.000
_cell.length_c   1.000
_cell.angle_alpha   90.00
_cell.angle_beta   90.00
_cell.angle_gamma   90.00
#
_symmetry.space_group_name_H-M   'P 1'
#
loop_
_entity.id
_entity.type
_entity.pdbx_description
1 polymer ?
#
loop_
_entity_poly.entity_id
_entity_poly.type
_entity_poly.pdbx_seq_one_letter_code
_entity_poly.pdbx_strand_id
1 'polypeptide(L)'
;MPYHPSSQAQALIDRLVGDEAAKEPWHGKPLPQHVAVIMDGNGRWAGERDLPRIEGHRAGIQSVRAVARACRKLEIPYLTLYAFSTENWKRPRTEIASLMKLLRDFLKEEIPEMLTHEIRLDTIGNIKKLPLYVQHQLSKTRKATRTGQKMQLTLALNYGSRDEITQAVKDISRKVAKGT
;
A
#
# COMPACT_ATOMS: atom_id res chain seq x y z
N MET A 1 -21.41 0.28 13.11
CA MET A 1 -22.16 -0.71 12.31
C MET A 1 -21.18 -1.37 11.34
N PRO A 2 -21.15 -2.70 11.22
CA PRO A 2 -20.42 -3.35 10.14
C PRO A 2 -20.98 -2.89 8.79
N TYR A 3 -20.09 -2.62 7.83
CA TYR A 3 -20.50 -2.27 6.47
C TYR A 3 -21.12 -3.50 5.81
N HIS A 4 -22.38 -3.37 5.36
CA HIS A 4 -23.06 -4.37 4.55
C HIS A 4 -23.20 -3.83 3.13
N PRO A 5 -22.41 -4.33 2.16
CA PRO A 5 -22.56 -3.92 0.76
C PRO A 5 -23.94 -4.33 0.22
N SER A 6 -24.44 -3.58 -0.77
CA SER A 6 -25.62 -4.01 -1.53
C SER A 6 -25.33 -5.33 -2.26
N SER A 7 -26.38 -6.07 -2.64
CA SER A 7 -26.24 -7.32 -3.40
C SER A 7 -25.44 -7.14 -4.70
N GLN A 8 -25.65 -6.03 -5.42
CA GLN A 8 -24.86 -5.67 -6.60
C GLN A 8 -23.39 -5.38 -6.27
N ALA A 9 -23.12 -4.69 -5.15
CA ALA A 9 -21.75 -4.42 -4.72
C ALA A 9 -21.04 -5.70 -4.26
N GLN A 10 -21.75 -6.62 -3.60
CA GLN A 10 -21.19 -7.92 -3.18
C GLN A 10 -20.84 -8.78 -4.40
N ALA A 11 -21.74 -8.90 -5.38
CA ALA A 11 -21.47 -9.64 -6.62
C ALA A 11 -20.26 -9.07 -7.38
N LEU A 12 -20.11 -7.74 -7.38
CA LEU A 12 -18.93 -7.07 -7.95
C LEU A 12 -17.65 -7.38 -7.16
N ILE A 13 -17.71 -7.35 -5.83
CA ILE A 13 -16.58 -7.71 -4.96
C ILE A 13 -16.16 -9.15 -5.24
N ASP A 14 -17.10 -10.09 -5.27
CA ASP A 14 -16.82 -11.50 -5.50
C ASP A 14 -16.17 -11.73 -6.88
N ARG A 15 -16.65 -11.02 -7.91
CA ARG A 15 -16.05 -11.02 -9.26
C ARG A 15 -14.62 -10.45 -9.28
N LEU A 16 -14.40 -9.34 -8.57
CA LEU A 16 -13.10 -8.67 -8.55
C LEU A 16 -12.06 -9.41 -7.71
N VAL A 17 -12.50 -10.06 -6.62
CA VAL A 17 -11.63 -10.73 -5.64
C VAL A 17 -11.38 -12.21 -6.00
N GLY A 18 -12.29 -12.88 -6.73
CA GLY A 18 -12.11 -14.25 -7.24
C GLY A 18 -11.07 -14.37 -8.37
N ASP A 19 -10.79 -15.58 -8.84
CA ASP A 19 -9.78 -15.82 -9.91
C ASP A 19 -10.31 -15.63 -11.34
N GLU A 20 -11.62 -15.46 -11.51
CA GLU A 20 -12.19 -15.26 -12.85
C GLU A 20 -11.78 -13.90 -13.42
N ALA A 21 -11.36 -13.88 -14.68
CA ALA A 21 -11.15 -12.66 -15.43
C ALA A 21 -12.47 -11.88 -15.48
N ALA A 22 -12.44 -10.58 -15.20
CA ALA A 22 -13.57 -9.71 -15.51
C ALA A 22 -13.73 -9.70 -17.04
N LYS A 23 -14.59 -10.57 -17.56
CA LYS A 23 -14.79 -10.76 -19.01
C LYS A 23 -15.58 -9.63 -19.65
N GLU A 24 -16.29 -8.83 -18.86
CA GLU A 24 -17.08 -7.71 -19.35
C GLU A 24 -16.51 -6.36 -18.90
N PRO A 25 -16.36 -5.40 -19.83
CA PRO A 25 -15.89 -4.06 -19.52
C PRO A 25 -16.83 -3.37 -18.53
N TRP A 26 -16.26 -2.51 -17.69
CA TRP A 26 -17.04 -1.71 -16.74
C TRP A 26 -17.94 -0.72 -17.50
N HIS A 27 -19.25 -0.98 -17.53
CA HIS A 27 -20.26 -0.12 -18.15
C HIS A 27 -20.79 0.99 -17.21
N GLY A 28 -20.16 1.20 -16.05
CA GLY A 28 -20.54 2.22 -15.07
C GLY A 28 -19.89 3.58 -15.33
N LYS A 29 -19.97 4.48 -14.33
CA LYS A 29 -19.23 5.76 -14.34
C LYS A 29 -17.73 5.54 -14.56
N PRO A 30 -17.00 6.51 -15.14
CA PRO A 30 -15.55 6.41 -15.35
C PRO A 30 -14.84 6.00 -14.06
N LEU A 31 -13.93 5.03 -14.18
CA LEU A 31 -13.13 4.56 -13.05
C LEU A 31 -12.07 5.61 -12.67
N PRO A 32 -11.68 5.69 -11.39
CA PRO A 32 -10.63 6.59 -10.97
C PRO A 32 -9.28 6.16 -11.56
N GLN A 33 -8.46 7.15 -11.94
CA GLN A 33 -7.08 6.90 -12.34
C GLN A 33 -6.19 6.53 -11.15
N HIS A 34 -6.54 6.99 -9.95
CA HIS A 34 -5.75 6.78 -8.73
C HIS A 34 -6.66 6.47 -7.56
N VAL A 35 -6.39 5.36 -6.87
CA VAL A 35 -6.99 5.00 -5.60
C VAL A 35 -5.96 5.09 -4.48
N ALA A 36 -6.31 5.76 -3.39
CA ALA A 36 -5.53 5.78 -2.16
C ALA A 36 -6.31 5.08 -1.04
N VAL A 37 -5.66 4.17 -0.31
CA VAL A 37 -6.29 3.36 0.74
C VAL A 37 -5.58 3.58 2.07
N ILE A 38 -6.35 3.98 3.07
CA ILE A 38 -5.93 3.95 4.47
C ILE A 38 -6.30 2.58 5.05
N MET A 39 -5.28 1.76 5.33
CA MET A 39 -5.47 0.38 5.77
C MET A 39 -5.69 0.29 7.28
N ASP A 40 -6.77 0.91 7.76
CA ASP A 40 -7.15 0.88 9.17
C ASP A 40 -7.94 -0.39 9.54
N GLY A 41 -8.02 -0.70 10.84
CA GLY A 41 -8.86 -1.77 11.36
C GLY A 41 -8.14 -3.06 11.71
N ASN A 42 -6.90 -3.27 11.26
CA ASN A 42 -6.11 -4.49 11.56
C ASN A 42 -6.07 -4.82 13.06
N GLY A 43 -5.78 -3.82 13.90
CA GLY A 43 -5.75 -4.01 15.36
C GLY A 43 -7.12 -4.29 15.99
N ARG A 44 -8.19 -3.70 15.46
CA ARG A 44 -9.58 -3.97 15.92
C ARG A 44 -10.02 -5.38 15.52
N TRP A 45 -9.76 -5.76 14.27
CA TRP A 45 -10.06 -7.10 13.75
C TRP A 45 -9.40 -8.22 14.57
N ALA A 46 -8.16 -8.01 15.00
CA ALA A 46 -7.46 -8.94 15.88
C ALA A 46 -8.07 -8.96 17.29
N GLY A 47 -8.39 -7.78 17.85
CA GLY A 47 -9.01 -7.66 19.17
C GLY A 47 -10.39 -8.31 19.27
N GLU A 48 -11.22 -8.22 18.22
CA GLU A 48 -12.53 -8.90 18.14
C GLU A 48 -12.42 -10.44 18.13
N ARG A 49 -11.22 -10.99 17.97
CA ARG A 49 -10.93 -12.43 17.87
C ARG A 49 -9.99 -12.91 18.97
N ASP A 50 -9.72 -12.07 19.97
CA ASP A 50 -8.75 -12.33 21.04
C ASP A 50 -7.35 -12.69 20.50
N LEU A 51 -6.98 -12.13 19.34
CA LEU A 51 -5.70 -12.35 18.69
C LEU A 51 -4.71 -11.19 18.97
N PRO A 52 -3.39 -11.47 18.99
CA PRO A 52 -2.39 -10.41 18.98
C PRO A 52 -2.55 -9.48 17.78
N ARG A 53 -2.31 -8.17 17.96
CA ARG A 53 -2.43 -7.15 16.89
C ARG A 53 -1.67 -7.50 15.61
N ILE A 54 -0.53 -8.18 15.74
CA ILE A 54 0.29 -8.60 14.60
C ILE A 54 -0.45 -9.57 13.67
N GLU A 55 -1.36 -10.39 14.20
CA GLU A 55 -2.19 -11.29 13.38
C GLU A 55 -3.19 -10.51 12.53
N GLY A 56 -3.71 -9.40 13.07
CA GLY A 56 -4.51 -8.46 12.27
C GLY A 56 -3.69 -7.83 11.13
N HIS A 57 -2.42 -7.52 11.36
CA HIS A 57 -1.54 -7.04 10.30
C HIS A 57 -1.22 -8.11 9.26
N ARG A 58 -1.09 -9.39 9.65
CA ARG A 58 -0.97 -10.50 8.70
C ARG A 58 -2.24 -10.69 7.88
N ALA A 59 -3.41 -10.61 8.50
CA ALA A 59 -4.69 -10.64 7.79
C ALA A 59 -4.80 -9.48 6.80
N GLY A 60 -4.33 -8.28 7.18
CA GLY A 60 -4.26 -7.11 6.31
C GLY A 60 -3.46 -7.31 5.02
N ILE A 61 -2.48 -8.23 4.99
CA ILE A 61 -1.76 -8.58 3.75
C ILE A 61 -2.72 -9.15 2.71
N GLN A 62 -3.67 -10.00 3.13
CA GLN A 62 -4.65 -10.57 2.21
C GLN A 62 -5.56 -9.48 1.64
N SER A 63 -5.94 -8.50 2.45
CA SER A 63 -6.69 -7.33 2.00
C SER A 63 -5.88 -6.49 0.99
N VAL A 64 -4.58 -6.28 1.24
CA VAL A 64 -3.67 -5.59 0.30
C VAL A 64 -3.63 -6.30 -1.04
N ARG A 65 -3.43 -7.63 -1.03
CA ARG A 65 -3.41 -8.43 -2.25
C ARG A 65 -4.73 -8.34 -3.00
N ALA A 66 -5.87 -8.44 -2.30
CA ALA A 66 -7.18 -8.32 -2.90
C ALA A 66 -7.41 -6.95 -3.56
N VAL A 67 -7.03 -5.85 -2.89
CA VAL A 67 -7.15 -4.49 -3.45
C VAL A 67 -6.24 -4.32 -4.66
N ALA A 68 -4.98 -4.76 -4.59
CA ALA A 68 -4.05 -4.67 -5.72
C ALA A 68 -4.55 -5.47 -6.93
N ARG A 69 -5.09 -6.68 -6.71
CA ARG A 69 -5.72 -7.49 -7.78
C ARG A 69 -6.94 -6.79 -8.36
N ALA A 70 -7.80 -6.22 -7.53
CA ALA A 70 -8.99 -5.49 -7.99
C ALA A 70 -8.60 -4.28 -8.85
N CYS A 71 -7.65 -3.45 -8.39
CA CYS A 71 -7.14 -2.32 -9.17
C CYS A 71 -6.56 -2.77 -10.51
N ARG A 72 -5.77 -3.86 -10.53
CA ARG A 72 -5.24 -4.45 -11.76
C ARG A 72 -6.34 -4.90 -12.72
N LYS A 73 -7.35 -5.64 -12.25
CA LYS A 73 -8.46 -6.12 -13.08
C LYS A 73 -9.32 -4.98 -13.64
N LEU A 74 -9.41 -3.88 -12.90
CA LEU A 74 -10.10 -2.66 -13.29
C LEU A 74 -9.22 -1.70 -14.10
N GLU A 75 -7.99 -2.08 -14.40
CA GLU A 75 -7.01 -1.26 -15.14
C GLU A 75 -6.79 0.13 -14.50
N ILE A 76 -6.86 0.21 -13.17
CA ILE A 76 -6.56 1.43 -12.41
C ILE A 76 -5.03 1.59 -12.34
N PRO A 77 -4.45 2.64 -12.94
CA PRO A 77 -3.00 2.72 -13.11
C PRO A 77 -2.24 3.08 -11.82
N TYR A 78 -2.89 3.71 -10.83
CA TYR A 78 -2.22 4.13 -9.59
C TYR A 78 -2.95 3.63 -8.34
N LEU A 79 -2.21 2.93 -7.47
CA LEU A 79 -2.67 2.52 -6.14
C LEU A 79 -1.67 3.02 -5.10
N THR A 80 -2.14 3.82 -4.13
CA THR A 80 -1.34 4.21 -2.96
C THR A 80 -1.88 3.57 -1.70
N LEU A 81 -1.03 2.85 -0.97
CA LEU A 81 -1.39 2.22 0.29
C LEU A 81 -0.69 2.94 1.45
N TYR A 82 -1.49 3.40 2.43
CA TYR A 82 -0.95 4.01 3.63
C TYR A 82 -0.48 2.94 4.62
N ALA A 83 0.78 2.53 4.49
CA ALA A 83 1.33 1.36 5.14
C ALA A 83 1.95 1.65 6.52
N PHE A 84 2.55 2.83 6.71
CA PHE A 84 3.14 3.21 8.00
C PHE A 84 3.20 4.73 8.16
N SER A 85 2.59 5.29 9.21
CA SER A 85 2.59 6.74 9.49
C SER A 85 3.72 7.17 10.41
N THR A 86 4.00 8.48 10.47
CA THR A 86 4.93 9.06 11.46
C THR A 86 4.42 8.88 12.91
N GLU A 87 3.11 8.82 13.13
CA GLU A 87 2.52 8.57 14.45
C GLU A 87 2.64 7.11 14.88
N ASN A 88 2.86 6.17 13.95
CA ASN A 88 3.04 4.76 14.30
C ASN A 88 4.31 4.50 15.13
N TRP A 89 5.27 5.44 15.15
CA TRP A 89 6.42 5.37 16.05
C TRP A 89 6.06 5.47 17.54
N LYS A 90 4.85 5.92 17.88
CA LYS A 90 4.35 5.96 19.27
C LYS A 90 3.95 4.58 19.81
N ARG A 91 3.92 3.55 18.97
CA ARG A 91 3.57 2.17 19.36
C ARG A 91 4.72 1.46 20.08
N PRO A 92 4.47 0.35 20.79
CA PRO A 92 5.53 -0.42 21.44
C PRO A 92 6.62 -0.86 20.45
N ARG A 93 7.89 -0.82 20.90
CA ARG A 93 9.06 -1.16 20.05
C ARG A 93 8.98 -2.57 19.45
N THR A 94 8.44 -3.53 20.19
CA THR A 94 8.24 -4.91 19.74
C THR A 94 7.21 -5.01 18.60
N GLU A 95 6.14 -4.21 18.65
CA GLU A 95 5.14 -4.12 17.58
C GLU A 95 5.78 -3.50 16.33
N ILE A 96 6.52 -2.40 16.48
CA ILE A 96 7.22 -1.75 15.36
C ILE A 96 8.22 -2.72 14.70
N ALA A 97 9.01 -3.45 15.48
CA ALA A 97 9.94 -4.44 14.96
C ALA A 97 9.23 -5.54 14.15
N SER A 98 8.08 -6.01 14.65
CA SER A 98 7.25 -7.01 13.97
C SER A 98 6.65 -6.47 12.66
N LEU A 99 6.18 -5.23 12.65
CA LEU A 99 5.66 -4.57 11.44
C LEU A 99 6.75 -4.41 10.37
N MET A 100 7.95 -3.99 10.76
CA MET A 100 9.06 -3.82 9.83
C MET A 100 9.54 -5.16 9.26
N LYS A 101 9.55 -6.22 10.08
CA LYS A 101 9.80 -7.59 9.64
C LYS A 101 8.74 -8.03 8.62
N LEU A 102 7.47 -7.83 8.93
CA LEU A 102 6.35 -8.18 8.08
C LEU A 102 6.40 -7.46 6.72
N LEU A 103 6.68 -6.15 6.73
CA LEU A 103 6.85 -5.35 5.52
C LEU A 103 7.98 -5.89 4.64
N ARG A 104 9.15 -6.20 5.22
CA ARG A 104 10.27 -6.78 4.48
C ARG A 104 9.87 -8.11 3.85
N ASP A 105 9.22 -8.99 4.61
CA ASP A 105 8.86 -10.33 4.14
C ASP A 105 7.82 -10.25 3.02
N PHE A 106 6.79 -9.41 3.17
CA PHE A 106 5.83 -9.08 2.11
C PHE A 106 6.52 -8.58 0.83
N LEU A 107 7.40 -7.58 0.94
CA LEU A 107 8.11 -7.02 -0.22
C LEU A 107 8.98 -8.03 -0.96
N LYS A 108 9.49 -9.04 -0.25
CA LYS A 108 10.30 -10.12 -0.83
C LYS A 108 9.40 -11.13 -1.55
N GLU A 109 8.30 -11.52 -0.92
CA GLU A 109 7.34 -12.49 -1.43
C GLU A 109 6.56 -11.98 -2.65
N GLU A 110 6.26 -10.69 -2.71
CA GLU A 110 5.43 -10.12 -3.79
C GLU A 110 6.21 -9.75 -5.06
N ILE A 111 7.55 -9.87 -5.09
CA ILE A 111 8.34 -9.55 -6.30
C ILE A 111 7.85 -10.34 -7.53
N PRO A 112 7.67 -11.67 -7.48
CA PRO A 112 7.22 -12.44 -8.64
C PRO A 112 5.83 -12.03 -9.14
N GLU A 113 4.89 -11.76 -8.22
CA GLU A 113 3.55 -11.26 -8.54
C GLU A 113 3.63 -9.90 -9.24
N MET A 114 4.42 -8.96 -8.69
CA MET A 114 4.60 -7.64 -9.29
C MET A 114 5.22 -7.71 -10.68
N LEU A 115 6.21 -8.58 -10.89
CA LEU A 115 6.84 -8.75 -12.21
C LEU A 115 5.87 -9.38 -13.21
N THR A 116 5.18 -10.46 -12.83
CA THR A 116 4.20 -11.16 -13.66
C THR A 116 3.10 -10.23 -14.16
N HIS A 117 2.70 -9.27 -13.33
CA HIS A 117 1.61 -8.35 -13.62
C HIS A 117 2.06 -6.94 -14.02
N GLU A 118 3.35 -6.76 -14.32
CA GLU A 118 3.93 -5.47 -14.75
C GLU A 118 3.61 -4.31 -13.79
N ILE A 119 3.61 -4.61 -12.50
CA ILE A 119 3.40 -3.65 -11.42
C ILE A 119 4.75 -3.03 -11.06
N ARG A 120 4.83 -1.71 -11.07
CA ARG A 120 5.97 -0.94 -10.59
C ARG A 120 5.76 -0.54 -9.13
N LEU A 121 6.66 -0.97 -8.24
CA LEU A 121 6.68 -0.47 -6.87
C LEU A 121 7.31 0.92 -6.80
N ASP A 122 6.68 1.82 -6.05
CA ASP A 122 7.24 3.10 -5.62
C ASP A 122 6.96 3.37 -4.13
N THR A 123 7.54 4.44 -3.58
CA THR A 123 7.37 4.80 -2.17
C THR A 123 7.34 6.31 -1.96
N ILE A 124 6.49 6.75 -1.03
CA ILE A 124 6.47 8.12 -0.50
C ILE A 124 6.69 8.12 1.01
N GLY A 125 7.11 9.25 1.57
CA GLY A 125 7.46 9.39 2.99
C GLY A 125 8.96 9.24 3.27
N ASN A 126 9.33 9.25 4.55
CA ASN A 126 10.74 9.30 4.94
C ASN A 126 11.30 7.90 5.19
N ILE A 127 11.76 7.29 4.10
CA ILE A 127 12.34 5.93 4.05
C ILE A 127 13.63 5.81 4.89
N LYS A 128 14.39 6.90 5.02
CA LYS A 128 15.67 6.89 5.76
C LYS A 128 15.50 6.59 7.25
N LYS A 129 14.30 6.79 7.81
CA LYS A 129 13.99 6.45 9.21
C LYS A 129 13.59 4.98 9.42
N LEU A 130 13.38 4.21 8.35
CA LEU A 130 13.07 2.78 8.47
C LEU A 130 14.34 1.99 8.81
N PRO A 131 14.25 0.79 9.38
CA PRO A 131 15.41 -0.07 9.57
C PRO A 131 16.13 -0.37 8.25
N LEU A 132 17.48 -0.45 8.27
CA LEU A 132 18.30 -0.65 7.07
C LEU A 132 17.88 -1.87 6.23
N TYR A 133 17.47 -2.96 6.88
CA TYR A 133 17.01 -4.15 6.17
C TYR A 133 15.71 -3.91 5.36
N VAL A 134 14.82 -3.02 5.84
CA VAL A 134 13.62 -2.62 5.11
C VAL A 134 14.01 -1.73 3.94
N GLN A 135 14.89 -0.75 4.17
CA GLN A 135 15.38 0.13 3.11
C GLN A 135 16.03 -0.65 1.97
N HIS A 136 16.87 -1.63 2.31
CA HIS A 136 17.52 -2.50 1.33
C HIS A 136 16.49 -3.32 0.54
N GLN A 137 15.52 -3.93 1.21
CA GLN A 137 14.49 -4.71 0.54
C GLN A 137 13.61 -3.83 -0.37
N LEU A 138 13.22 -2.63 0.07
CA LEU A 138 12.51 -1.65 -0.75
C LEU A 138 13.30 -1.29 -2.02
N SER A 139 14.59 -0.98 -1.87
CA SER A 139 15.46 -0.66 -3.00
C SER A 139 15.54 -1.82 -4.00
N LYS A 140 15.72 -3.05 -3.49
CA LYS A 140 15.73 -4.28 -4.30
C LYS A 140 14.43 -4.47 -5.06
N THR A 141 13.28 -4.37 -4.38
CA THR A 141 11.97 -4.55 -5.00
C THR A 141 11.70 -3.46 -6.04
N ARG A 142 11.92 -2.17 -5.73
CA ARG A 142 11.75 -1.06 -6.69
C ARG A 142 12.62 -1.24 -7.94
N LYS A 143 13.88 -1.67 -7.77
CA LYS A 143 14.79 -1.93 -8.89
C LYS A 143 14.30 -3.08 -9.77
N ALA A 144 13.83 -4.17 -9.15
CA ALA A 144 13.30 -5.33 -9.87
C ALA A 144 12.05 -4.93 -10.69
N THR A 145 11.14 -4.17 -10.11
CA THR A 145 9.85 -3.82 -10.71
C THR A 145 9.87 -2.57 -11.60
N ARG A 146 11.04 -1.94 -11.83
CA ARG A 146 11.13 -0.60 -12.46
C ARG A 146 10.52 -0.53 -13.86
N THR A 147 10.48 -1.65 -14.57
CA THR A 147 9.97 -1.78 -15.94
C THR A 147 8.48 -2.06 -16.02
N GLY A 148 7.78 -2.19 -14.88
CA GLY A 148 6.33 -2.35 -14.85
C GLY A 148 5.62 -1.12 -15.42
N GLN A 149 4.69 -1.34 -16.35
CA GLN A 149 3.97 -0.28 -17.08
C GLN A 149 2.46 -0.29 -16.83
N LYS A 150 1.90 -1.37 -16.28
CA LYS A 150 0.44 -1.55 -16.14
C LYS A 150 -0.14 -0.88 -14.90
N MET A 151 0.60 -0.89 -13.80
CA MET A 151 0.15 -0.26 -12.54
C MET A 151 1.35 0.19 -11.71
N GLN A 152 1.25 1.35 -11.07
CA GLN A 152 2.16 1.76 -10.02
C GLN A 152 1.53 1.54 -8.65
N LEU A 153 2.16 0.67 -7.86
CA LEU A 153 1.86 0.48 -6.45
C LEU A 153 2.78 1.37 -5.61
N THR A 154 2.24 2.35 -4.91
CA THR A 154 3.00 3.27 -4.06
C THR A 154 2.74 2.96 -2.59
N LEU A 155 3.79 2.68 -1.82
CA LEU A 155 3.67 2.53 -0.36
C LEU A 155 4.02 3.84 0.33
N ALA A 156 3.07 4.39 1.11
CA ALA A 156 3.34 5.52 1.99
C ALA A 156 3.90 5.00 3.32
N LEU A 157 5.20 5.23 3.53
CA LEU A 157 6.00 4.62 4.59
C LEU A 157 6.71 5.70 5.41
N ASN A 158 6.48 5.67 6.72
CA ASN A 158 6.85 6.76 7.61
C ASN A 158 6.43 8.11 6.99
N TYR A 159 5.17 8.13 6.55
CA TYR A 159 4.57 9.23 5.82
C TYR A 159 3.72 10.08 6.75
N GLY A 160 3.75 11.40 6.53
CA GLY A 160 2.87 12.37 7.15
C GLY A 160 2.73 13.56 6.21
N SER A 161 1.50 13.91 5.84
CA SER A 161 1.25 14.93 4.80
C SER A 161 1.80 16.31 5.17
N ARG A 162 1.69 16.71 6.44
CA ARG A 162 2.27 17.96 6.94
C ARG A 162 3.78 17.98 6.84
N ASP A 163 4.43 16.85 7.16
CA ASP A 163 5.89 16.72 7.07
C ASP A 163 6.34 16.75 5.60
N GLU A 164 5.59 16.10 4.70
CA GLU A 164 5.86 16.12 3.26
C GLU A 164 5.77 17.54 2.68
N ILE A 165 4.68 18.26 2.94
CA ILE A 165 4.52 19.66 2.49
C ILE A 165 5.63 20.54 3.07
N THR A 166 5.94 20.37 4.36
CA THR A 166 7.01 21.12 5.02
C THR A 166 8.37 20.86 4.37
N GLN A 167 8.66 19.61 4.02
CA GLN A 167 9.92 19.25 3.36
C GLN A 167 9.97 19.82 1.93
N ALA A 168 8.88 19.76 1.19
CA ALA A 168 8.79 20.33 -0.15
C ALA A 168 9.04 21.85 -0.13
N VAL A 169 8.42 22.58 0.81
CA VAL A 169 8.64 24.03 0.98
C VAL A 169 10.11 24.33 1.32
N LYS A 170 10.72 23.56 2.23
CA LYS A 170 12.16 23.72 2.55
C LYS A 170 13.05 23.50 1.32
N ASP A 171 12.73 22.51 0.50
CA ASP A 171 13.50 22.20 -0.71
C ASP A 171 13.36 23.31 -1.75
N ILE A 172 12.14 23.86 -1.91
CA ILE A 172 11.88 25.05 -2.74
C ILE A 172 12.67 26.25 -2.22
N SER A 173 12.62 26.56 -0.92
CA SER A 173 13.37 27.69 -0.36
C SER A 173 14.88 27.55 -0.54
N ARG A 174 15.43 26.33 -0.42
CA ARG A 174 16.86 26.08 -0.67
C ARG A 174 17.23 26.29 -2.14
N LYS A 175 16.36 25.92 -3.06
CA LYS A 175 16.52 26.16 -4.50
C LYS A 175 16.53 27.65 -4.82
N VAL A 176 15.54 28.39 -4.30
CA VAL A 176 15.47 29.86 -4.40
C VAL A 176 16.74 30.52 -3.83
N ALA A 177 17.19 30.12 -2.63
CA ALA A 177 18.39 30.68 -2.02
C ALA A 177 19.68 30.39 -2.80
N LYS A 178 19.69 29.35 -3.65
CA LYS A 178 20.80 28.99 -4.54
C LYS A 178 20.67 29.57 -5.95
N GLY A 179 19.56 30.23 -6.27
CA GLY A 179 19.28 30.74 -7.62
C GLY A 179 19.04 29.63 -8.66
N THR A 180 18.56 28.47 -8.23
CA THR A 180 18.28 27.28 -9.08
C THR A 180 16.83 26.86 -8.99
#